data_AF-A0A2V9YWK2-F1
#
_entry.id   AF-A0A2V9YWK2-F1
#
_cell.length_a   1.000
_cell.length_b   1.000
_cell.length_c   1.000
_cell.angle_alpha   90.00
_cell.angle_beta   90.00
_cell.angle_gamma   90.00
#
_symmetry.space_group_name_H-M   'P 1'
#
loop_
_entity.id
_entity.type
_entity.pdbx_description
1 polymer ?
#
loop_
_entity_poly.entity_id
_entity_poly.type
_entity_poly.pdbx_seq_one_letter_code
_entity_poly.pdbx_strand_id
1 'polypeptide(L)'
;MKAGKKSRGLRGVRVLVGRARHQASALSSGLRALGAQILEIPFIEIRKPRSFRPLDSALKNVHDYDWLILTSVNGVDAMWERVRKLRLTKKHLRHLQVAAIGPATKKALESRGLKVHVVPEKYIAESVVRRLRKQVKGKRVLLVRAKVARDVI
;
A
#
# COMPACT_ATOMS: atom_id res chain seq x y z
N MET A 1 -19.54 38.66 -6.18
CA MET A 1 -18.81 37.58 -6.90
C MET A 1 -17.31 37.73 -6.61
N LYS A 2 -16.69 36.82 -5.86
CA LYS A 2 -15.24 36.90 -5.53
C LYS A 2 -14.43 36.26 -6.67
N ALA A 3 -13.60 37.06 -7.33
CA ALA A 3 -12.69 36.64 -8.38
C ALA A 3 -11.66 35.63 -7.83
N GLY A 4 -11.67 34.40 -8.38
CA GLY A 4 -10.69 33.38 -8.06
C GLY A 4 -9.31 33.78 -8.55
N LYS A 5 -8.31 33.76 -7.65
CA LYS A 5 -6.87 33.89 -7.98
C LYS A 5 -6.54 32.95 -9.14
N LYS A 6 -6.26 33.49 -10.33
CA LYS A 6 -5.66 32.76 -11.46
C LYS A 6 -4.32 32.19 -10.97
N SER A 7 -4.26 30.89 -10.70
CA SER A 7 -3.01 30.23 -10.37
C SER A 7 -2.05 30.44 -11.53
N ARG A 8 -0.92 31.12 -11.30
CA ARG A 8 0.19 31.09 -12.27
C ARG A 8 0.59 29.61 -12.39
N GLY A 9 0.33 28.99 -13.54
CA GLY A 9 0.72 27.60 -13.79
C GLY A 9 2.22 27.39 -13.55
N LEU A 10 2.66 26.15 -13.45
CA LEU A 10 4.04 25.75 -13.14
C LEU A 10 5.03 25.99 -14.31
N ARG A 11 4.73 26.92 -15.23
CA ARG A 11 5.61 27.26 -16.37
C ARG A 11 6.95 27.82 -15.86
N GLY A 12 8.04 27.35 -16.46
CA GLY A 12 9.41 27.71 -16.05
C GLY A 12 9.92 26.97 -14.81
N VAL A 13 9.07 26.19 -14.14
CA VAL A 13 9.49 25.35 -13.00
C VAL A 13 9.97 23.99 -13.51
N ARG A 14 11.17 23.58 -13.07
CA ARG A 14 11.70 22.24 -13.30
C ARG A 14 11.60 21.42 -12.02
N VAL A 15 10.97 20.25 -12.10
CA VAL A 15 10.71 19.36 -10.96
C VAL A 15 11.35 18.00 -11.19
N LEU A 16 12.15 17.56 -10.22
CA LEU A 16 12.69 16.21 -10.16
C LEU A 16 11.69 15.27 -9.45
N VAL A 17 11.26 14.22 -10.13
CA VAL A 17 10.37 13.19 -9.56
C VAL A 17 11.17 11.94 -9.25
N GLY A 18 11.39 11.70 -7.95
CA GLY A 18 12.21 10.61 -7.40
C GLY A 18 11.50 9.25 -7.22
N ARG A 19 10.21 9.14 -7.57
CA ARG A 19 9.38 7.97 -7.24
C ARG A 19 9.68 6.77 -8.15
N ALA A 20 9.32 5.57 -7.69
CA ALA A 20 9.34 4.37 -8.52
C ALA A 20 8.57 4.63 -9.84
N ARG A 21 9.13 4.15 -10.97
CA ARG A 21 8.67 4.49 -12.33
C ARG A 21 7.15 4.33 -12.54
N HIS A 22 6.55 3.28 -12.00
CA HIS A 22 5.10 3.04 -12.09
C HIS A 22 4.22 4.04 -11.31
N GLN A 23 4.77 4.74 -10.31
CA GLN A 23 4.07 5.77 -9.53
C GLN A 23 4.41 7.19 -9.99
N ALA A 24 5.49 7.38 -10.74
CA ALA A 24 5.91 8.68 -11.24
C ALA A 24 4.93 9.21 -12.31
N SER A 25 4.45 8.34 -13.20
CA SER A 25 3.68 8.72 -14.39
C SER A 25 2.43 9.58 -14.11
N ALA A 26 1.62 9.24 -13.11
CA ALA A 26 0.41 10.01 -12.79
C ALA A 26 0.72 11.40 -12.22
N LEU A 27 1.69 11.48 -11.31
CA LEU A 27 2.16 12.74 -10.73
C LEU A 27 2.81 13.62 -11.81
N SER A 28 3.72 13.04 -12.59
CA SER A 28 4.39 13.72 -13.69
C SER A 28 3.42 14.25 -14.73
N SER A 29 2.42 13.45 -15.12
CA SER A 29 1.37 13.87 -16.06
C SER A 29 0.59 15.06 -15.53
N GLY A 30 0.20 15.04 -14.25
CA GLY A 30 -0.50 16.16 -13.61
C GLY A 30 0.36 17.43 -13.56
N LEU A 31 1.64 17.31 -13.21
CA LEU A 31 2.54 18.45 -13.16
C LEU A 31 2.87 19.02 -14.56
N ARG A 32 3.01 18.16 -15.58
CA ARG A 32 3.17 18.57 -16.99
C ARG A 32 1.94 19.32 -17.48
N ALA A 33 0.73 18.87 -17.13
CA ALA A 33 -0.51 19.56 -17.47
C ALA A 33 -0.59 20.97 -16.87
N LEU A 34 0.09 21.21 -15.74
CA LEU A 34 0.23 22.54 -15.14
C LEU A 34 1.37 23.38 -15.74
N GLY A 35 2.16 22.84 -16.67
CA GLY A 35 3.23 23.54 -17.39
C GLY A 35 4.65 23.32 -16.85
N ALA A 36 4.85 22.40 -15.91
CA ALA A 36 6.17 22.10 -15.36
C ALA A 36 7.03 21.24 -16.31
N GLN A 37 8.35 21.45 -16.28
CA GLN A 37 9.33 20.53 -16.86
C GLN A 37 9.64 19.41 -15.85
N ILE A 38 9.32 18.16 -16.19
CA ILE A 38 9.51 17.03 -15.28
C ILE A 38 10.70 16.18 -15.73
N LEU A 39 11.64 15.99 -14.80
CA LEU A 39 12.73 15.03 -14.89
C LEU A 39 12.40 13.84 -13.98
N GLU A 40 12.20 12.67 -14.56
CA GLU A 40 11.93 11.45 -13.78
C GLU A 40 13.22 10.69 -13.53
N ILE A 41 13.64 10.58 -12.27
CA ILE A 41 14.80 9.79 -11.86
C ILE A 41 14.36 8.91 -10.68
N PRO A 42 14.00 7.64 -10.89
CA PRO A 42 13.56 6.77 -9.81
C PRO A 42 14.69 6.51 -8.81
N PHE A 43 14.50 6.88 -7.54
CA PHE A 43 15.48 6.61 -6.47
C PHE A 43 15.28 5.25 -5.82
N ILE A 44 14.10 4.65 -6.03
CA ILE A 44 13.73 3.37 -5.45
C ILE A 44 13.12 2.47 -6.53
N GLU A 45 13.45 1.18 -6.45
CA GLU A 45 12.89 0.14 -7.30
C GLU A 45 12.15 -0.89 -6.44
N ILE A 46 10.99 -1.32 -6.90
CA ILE A 46 10.23 -2.40 -6.27
C ILE A 46 10.64 -3.71 -6.93
N ARG A 47 11.39 -4.53 -6.19
CA ARG A 47 11.82 -5.86 -6.63
C ARG A 47 11.12 -6.95 -5.84
N LYS A 48 11.01 -8.13 -6.46
CA LYS A 48 10.56 -9.35 -5.77
C LYS A 48 11.55 -9.67 -4.64
N PRO A 49 11.08 -10.21 -3.50
CA PRO A 49 11.97 -10.69 -2.44
C PRO A 49 12.81 -11.86 -2.96
N ARG A 50 13.96 -12.10 -2.31
CA ARG A 50 14.81 -13.26 -2.61
C ARG A 50 14.05 -14.59 -2.48
N SER A 51 13.04 -14.64 -1.61
CA SER A 51 12.18 -15.80 -1.44
C SER A 51 10.78 -15.39 -1.01
N PHE A 52 9.78 -16.08 -1.56
CA PHE A 52 8.39 -15.99 -1.13
C PHE A 52 8.01 -17.05 -0.08
N ARG A 53 8.94 -17.95 0.30
CA ARG A 53 8.65 -19.05 1.23
C ARG A 53 7.92 -18.59 2.51
N PRO A 54 8.33 -17.52 3.21
CA PRO A 54 7.63 -17.09 4.43
C PRO A 54 6.18 -16.68 4.18
N LEU A 55 5.94 -15.94 3.09
CA LEU A 55 4.59 -15.52 2.70
C LEU A 55 3.75 -16.71 2.26
N ASP A 56 4.30 -17.61 1.46
CA ASP A 56 3.59 -18.79 0.99
C ASP A 56 3.20 -19.72 2.15
N SER A 57 4.09 -19.93 3.12
CA SER A 57 3.80 -20.70 4.33
C SER A 57 2.70 -20.05 5.16
N ALA A 58 2.76 -18.72 5.35
CA ALA A 58 1.71 -17.99 6.07
C ALA A 58 0.35 -18.06 5.35
N LEU A 59 0.34 -17.98 4.02
CA LEU A 59 -0.89 -18.09 3.22
C LEU A 59 -1.49 -19.51 3.21
N LYS A 60 -0.65 -20.55 3.22
CA LYS A 60 -1.12 -21.94 3.37
C LYS A 60 -1.79 -22.18 4.73
N ASN A 61 -1.25 -21.55 5.77
CA ASN A 61 -1.77 -21.63 7.13
C ASN A 61 -2.62 -20.40 7.48
N VAL A 62 -3.31 -19.78 6.51
CA VAL A 62 -3.96 -18.49 6.75
C VAL A 62 -5.10 -18.55 7.78
N HIS A 63 -5.66 -19.74 8.01
CA HIS A 63 -6.68 -20.01 9.02
C HIS A 63 -6.18 -19.82 10.45
N ASP A 64 -4.86 -19.88 10.66
CA ASP A 64 -4.22 -19.65 11.96
C ASP A 64 -4.21 -18.18 12.40
N TYR A 65 -4.50 -17.26 11.49
CA TYR A 65 -4.43 -15.83 11.74
C TYR A 65 -5.83 -15.27 11.94
N ASP A 66 -5.93 -14.31 12.84
CA ASP A 66 -7.15 -13.51 13.05
C ASP A 66 -7.13 -12.24 12.20
N TRP A 67 -5.93 -11.72 11.91
CA TRP A 67 -5.73 -10.42 11.27
C TRP A 67 -4.80 -10.49 10.06
N LEU A 68 -5.12 -9.67 9.06
CA LEU A 68 -4.30 -9.37 7.91
C LEU A 68 -4.02 -7.87 7.84
N ILE A 69 -2.74 -7.48 7.89
CA ILE A 69 -2.33 -6.07 7.82
C ILE A 69 -1.47 -5.85 6.57
N LEU A 70 -1.91 -4.93 5.71
CA LEU A 70 -1.21 -4.53 4.49
C LEU A 70 -0.81 -3.06 4.55
N THR A 71 0.47 -2.82 4.27
CA THR A 71 1.09 -1.49 4.41
C THR A 71 1.14 -0.69 3.11
N SER A 72 1.03 -1.34 1.95
CA SER A 72 1.13 -0.68 0.65
C SER A 72 0.41 -1.47 -0.45
N VAL A 73 0.07 -0.78 -1.54
CA VAL A 73 -0.47 -1.39 -2.77
C VAL A 73 0.47 -2.47 -3.31
N ASN A 74 1.78 -2.23 -3.31
CA ASN A 74 2.77 -3.23 -3.77
C ASN A 74 2.70 -4.52 -2.94
N GLY A 75 2.49 -4.41 -1.62
CA GLY A 75 2.30 -5.58 -0.76
C GLY A 75 1.01 -6.33 -1.09
N VAL A 76 -0.07 -5.61 -1.42
CA VAL A 76 -1.36 -6.20 -1.84
C VAL A 76 -1.16 -6.96 -3.15
N ASP A 77 -0.52 -6.34 -4.13
CA ASP A 77 -0.26 -6.93 -5.44
C ASP A 77 0.59 -8.19 -5.31
N ALA A 78 1.72 -8.11 -4.60
CA ALA A 78 2.62 -9.23 -4.37
C ALA A 78 1.92 -10.39 -3.64
N MET A 79 1.15 -10.10 -2.58
CA MET A 79 0.39 -11.12 -1.86
C MET A 79 -0.66 -11.77 -2.76
N TRP A 80 -1.37 -10.99 -3.58
CA TRP A 80 -2.43 -11.53 -4.44
C TRP A 80 -1.87 -12.42 -5.56
N GLU A 81 -0.69 -12.09 -6.10
CA GLU A 81 0.03 -13.00 -6.99
C GLU A 81 0.31 -14.35 -6.32
N ARG A 82 0.71 -14.34 -5.03
CA ARG A 82 0.95 -15.58 -4.27
C ARG A 82 -0.33 -16.36 -3.99
N VAL A 83 -1.41 -15.67 -3.59
CA VAL A 83 -2.74 -16.28 -3.41
C VAL A 83 -3.15 -17.04 -4.68
N ARG A 84 -3.02 -16.40 -5.86
CA ARG A 84 -3.31 -17.05 -7.15
C ARG A 84 -2.39 -18.23 -7.43
N LYS A 85 -1.08 -18.07 -7.22
CA LYS A 85 -0.08 -19.12 -7.47
C LYS A 85 -0.31 -20.35 -6.59
N LEU A 86 -0.76 -20.16 -5.36
CA LEU A 86 -1.09 -21.22 -4.41
C LEU A 86 -2.50 -21.79 -4.60
N ARG A 87 -3.23 -21.35 -5.65
CA ARG A 87 -4.64 -21.72 -5.91
C ARG A 87 -5.60 -21.40 -4.76
N LEU A 88 -5.22 -20.45 -3.91
CA LEU A 88 -6.07 -19.89 -2.88
C LEU A 88 -7.02 -18.86 -3.49
N THR A 89 -8.09 -18.54 -2.76
CA THR A 89 -9.09 -17.57 -3.19
C THR A 89 -9.47 -16.64 -2.05
N LYS A 90 -10.13 -15.53 -2.36
CA LYS A 90 -10.67 -14.61 -1.36
C LYS A 90 -11.50 -15.29 -0.27
N LYS A 91 -12.13 -16.44 -0.57
CA LYS A 91 -12.90 -17.24 0.42
C LYS A 91 -12.05 -17.65 1.62
N HIS A 92 -10.79 -18.01 1.40
CA HIS A 92 -9.83 -18.42 2.45
C HIS A 92 -9.41 -17.26 3.35
N LEU A 93 -9.66 -16.02 2.92
CA LEU A 93 -9.26 -14.80 3.63
C LEU A 93 -10.46 -14.12 4.30
N ARG A 94 -11.68 -14.64 4.14
CA ARG A 94 -12.92 -13.97 4.59
C ARG A 94 -13.05 -13.88 6.11
N HIS A 95 -12.46 -14.82 6.85
CA HIS A 95 -12.50 -14.83 8.32
C HIS A 95 -11.60 -13.75 8.94
N LEU A 96 -10.61 -13.27 8.18
CA LEU A 96 -9.62 -12.31 8.66
C LEU A 96 -10.26 -10.93 8.86
N GLN A 97 -9.92 -10.30 9.99
CA GLN A 97 -10.01 -8.86 10.12
C GLN A 97 -8.88 -8.22 9.30
N VAL A 98 -9.23 -7.27 8.44
CA VAL A 98 -8.29 -6.69 7.46
C VAL A 98 -8.03 -5.23 7.79
N ALA A 99 -6.76 -4.88 7.99
CA ALA A 99 -6.31 -3.50 8.12
C ALA A 99 -5.49 -3.08 6.90
N ALA A 100 -5.83 -1.91 6.35
CA ALA A 100 -5.05 -1.27 5.30
C ALA A 100 -4.46 0.02 5.85
N ILE A 101 -3.14 0.21 5.71
CA ILE A 101 -2.49 1.38 6.32
C ILE A 101 -2.86 2.69 5.63
N GLY A 102 -3.30 2.68 4.37
CA GLY A 102 -3.76 3.89 3.70
C GLY A 102 -4.86 3.66 2.65
N PRO A 103 -5.50 4.73 2.13
CA PRO A 103 -6.65 4.65 1.24
C PRO A 103 -6.35 3.94 -0.07
N ALA A 104 -5.15 4.14 -0.64
CA ALA A 104 -4.73 3.44 -1.84
C ALA A 104 -4.64 1.92 -1.60
N THR A 105 -4.09 1.52 -0.46
CA THR A 105 -4.03 0.11 -0.04
C THR A 105 -5.43 -0.46 0.20
N LYS A 106 -6.33 0.32 0.84
CA LYS A 106 -7.74 -0.06 1.01
C LYS A 106 -8.41 -0.33 -0.34
N LYS A 107 -8.33 0.62 -1.26
CA LYS A 107 -8.90 0.51 -2.61
C LYS A 107 -8.37 -0.71 -3.36
N ALA A 108 -7.07 -1.00 -3.24
CA ALA A 108 -6.43 -2.15 -3.88
C ALA A 108 -6.87 -3.51 -3.30
N LEU A 109 -7.25 -3.57 -2.02
CA LEU A 109 -7.81 -4.77 -1.38
C LEU A 109 -9.28 -4.96 -1.75
N GLU A 110 -10.06 -3.88 -1.74
CA GLU A 110 -11.49 -3.91 -2.07
C GLU A 110 -11.72 -4.26 -3.54
N SER A 111 -10.87 -3.79 -4.46
CA SER A 111 -10.93 -4.18 -5.88
C SER A 111 -10.69 -5.69 -6.10
N ARG A 112 -10.09 -6.37 -5.12
CA ARG A 112 -9.85 -7.82 -5.09
C ARG A 112 -10.94 -8.58 -4.32
N GLY A 113 -11.95 -7.87 -3.84
CA GLY A 113 -13.10 -8.42 -3.13
C GLY A 113 -12.83 -8.75 -1.66
N LEU A 114 -11.82 -8.16 -1.03
CA LEU A 114 -11.63 -8.20 0.41
C LEU A 114 -12.30 -7.00 1.08
N LYS A 115 -12.99 -7.25 2.19
CA LYS A 115 -13.55 -6.19 3.03
C LYS A 115 -12.47 -5.64 3.95
N VAL A 116 -12.20 -4.34 3.88
CA VAL A 116 -11.27 -3.66 4.79
C VAL A 116 -12.04 -3.18 6.01
N HIS A 117 -11.56 -3.55 7.19
CA HIS A 117 -12.21 -3.28 8.48
C HIS A 117 -11.63 -2.05 9.16
N VAL A 118 -10.32 -1.81 8.99
CA VAL A 118 -9.62 -0.69 9.62
C VAL A 118 -8.74 0.04 8.60
N VAL A 119 -8.88 1.37 8.58
CA VAL A 119 -7.88 2.28 8.01
C VAL A 119 -7.57 3.35 9.07
N PRO A 120 -6.30 3.53 9.46
CA PRO A 120 -5.94 4.56 10.43
C PRO A 120 -6.03 5.96 9.81
N GLU A 121 -6.41 6.95 10.62
CA GLU A 121 -6.56 8.36 10.19
C GLU A 121 -5.22 8.97 9.74
N LYS A 122 -4.11 8.56 10.36
CA LYS A 122 -2.76 8.99 10.01
C LYS A 122 -1.93 7.79 9.53
N TYR A 123 -1.29 7.93 8.37
CA TYR A 123 -0.50 6.89 7.70
C TYR A 123 0.94 6.80 8.22
N ILE A 124 1.12 7.04 9.51
CA ILE A 124 2.39 6.94 10.24
C ILE A 124 2.33 5.74 11.16
N ALA A 125 3.42 4.99 11.23
CA ALA A 125 3.49 3.67 11.85
C ALA A 125 3.03 3.66 13.32
N GLU A 126 3.36 4.70 14.07
CA GLU A 126 2.97 4.88 15.47
C GLU A 126 1.43 4.99 15.61
N SER A 127 0.79 5.65 14.65
CA SER A 127 -0.68 5.79 14.62
C SER A 127 -1.36 4.47 14.24
N VAL A 128 -0.73 3.66 13.39
CA VAL A 128 -1.18 2.30 13.07
C VAL A 128 -1.18 1.44 14.33
N VAL A 129 -0.04 1.38 15.03
CA VAL A 129 0.12 0.58 16.25
C VAL A 129 -0.89 1.03 17.30
N ARG A 130 -1.03 2.33 17.56
CA ARG A 130 -2.00 2.83 18.55
C ARG A 130 -3.44 2.42 18.24
N ARG A 131 -3.85 2.46 16.97
CA ARG A 131 -5.22 2.10 16.55
C ARG A 131 -5.46 0.59 16.61
N LEU A 132 -4.46 -0.22 16.26
CA LEU A 132 -4.60 -1.67 16.18
C LEU A 132 -4.29 -2.38 17.49
N ARG A 133 -3.48 -1.81 18.39
CA ARG A 133 -2.98 -2.48 19.61
C ARG A 133 -4.06 -3.13 20.46
N LYS A 134 -5.21 -2.46 20.68
CA LYS A 134 -6.32 -3.03 21.45
C LYS A 134 -7.04 -4.15 20.70
N GLN A 135 -7.12 -4.04 19.37
CA GLN A 135 -7.87 -4.97 18.50
C GLN A 135 -7.09 -6.25 18.20
N VAL A 136 -5.75 -6.19 18.23
CA VAL A 136 -4.86 -7.33 17.95
C VAL A 136 -4.31 -7.99 19.21
N LYS A 137 -4.68 -7.53 20.41
CA LYS A 137 -4.18 -8.08 21.67
C LYS A 137 -4.60 -9.56 21.80
N GLY A 138 -3.61 -10.45 21.94
CA GLY A 138 -3.84 -11.90 22.04
C GLY A 138 -4.26 -12.57 20.73
N LYS A 139 -4.08 -11.88 19.60
CA LYS A 139 -4.47 -12.36 18.26
C LYS A 139 -3.26 -12.63 17.40
N ARG A 140 -3.37 -13.62 16.50
CA ARG A 140 -2.32 -13.91 15.51
C ARG A 140 -2.49 -12.99 14.31
N VAL A 141 -1.43 -12.26 13.98
CA VAL A 141 -1.45 -11.21 12.95
C VAL A 141 -0.51 -11.59 11.81
N LEU A 142 -1.03 -11.60 10.59
CA LEU A 142 -0.24 -11.67 9.37
C LEU A 142 0.05 -10.25 8.87
N LEU A 143 1.28 -9.78 9.08
CA LEU A 143 1.77 -8.50 8.57
C LEU A 143 2.51 -8.69 7.25
N VAL A 144 1.95 -8.17 6.16
CA VAL A 144 2.60 -8.20 4.83
C VAL A 144 3.20 -6.83 4.55
N ARG A 145 4.54 -6.76 4.57
CA ARG A 145 5.34 -5.54 4.35
C ARG A 145 6.58 -5.80 3.49
N ALA A 146 7.16 -4.73 2.97
CA ALA A 146 8.45 -4.78 2.31
C ALA A 146 9.57 -5.12 3.32
N LYS A 147 10.67 -5.73 2.83
CA LYS A 147 11.85 -6.04 3.66
C LYS A 147 12.47 -4.77 4.25
N VAL A 148 12.64 -3.75 3.41
CA VAL A 148 13.10 -2.41 3.84
C VAL A 148 11.87 -1.60 4.20
N ALA A 149 11.44 -1.72 5.44
CA ALA A 149 10.40 -0.90 6.03
C ALA A 149 10.87 -0.49 7.43
N ARG A 150 10.33 0.61 7.98
CA ARG A 150 10.69 1.07 9.33
C ARG A 150 10.21 0.05 10.35
N ASP A 151 10.99 -0.23 11.40
CA ASP A 151 10.67 -1.24 12.42
C ASP A 151 9.64 -0.78 13.46
N VAL A 152 8.74 0.10 13.05
CA VAL A 152 7.74 0.73 13.91
C VAL A 152 6.40 -0.01 13.88
N ILE A 153 6.20 -0.92 12.91
CA ILE A 153 5.03 -1.83 12.78
C ILE A 153 5.52 -3.27 12.68
#